data_AF-A0A7Y2ETD6-F1
#
_entry.id   AF-A0A7Y2ETD6-F1
#
_cell.length_a   1.000
_cell.length_b   1.000
_cell.length_c   1.000
_cell.angle_alpha   90.00
_cell.angle_beta   90.00
_cell.angle_gamma   90.00
#
_symmetry.space_group_name_H-M   'P 1'
#
loop_
_entity.id
_entity.type
_entity.pdbx_description
1 polymer ?
#
loop_
_entity_poly.entity_id
_entity_poly.type
_entity_poly.pdbx_seq_one_letter_code
_entity_poly.pdbx_strand_id
1 'polypeptide(L)'
;MKVAPGGNGDYVDLEALWKPIHQERVNTGKILGWFVYQVGSPSGSEVHHNYVVITLYPSFDALQGSYPEGIWAEVYPDMEWEDVMARTLAARDHVRGETWGRVEHIPDTPTAEPAPILQVAYMKVPDGGAGQYRELENLWKKMHAVRIAEGSMLNWGVYRLRFPSGSNT
;
A
#
# COMPACT_ATOMS: atom_id res chain seq x y z
N MET A 1 -8.17 -4.34 -2.75
CA MET A 1 -8.76 -4.88 -4.00
C MET A 1 -9.44 -6.20 -3.73
N LYS A 2 -10.52 -6.50 -4.46
CA LYS A 2 -11.17 -7.82 -4.46
C LYS A 2 -11.04 -8.42 -5.86
N VAL A 3 -10.44 -9.60 -5.91
CA VAL A 3 -10.30 -10.44 -7.11
C VAL A 3 -11.27 -11.60 -6.98
N ALA A 4 -11.96 -11.96 -8.06
CA ALA A 4 -12.90 -13.07 -8.06
C ALA A 4 -12.19 -14.41 -7.79
N PRO A 5 -12.86 -15.41 -7.18
CA PRO A 5 -12.32 -16.76 -7.07
C PRO A 5 -11.85 -17.29 -8.43
N GLY A 6 -10.63 -17.83 -8.49
CA GLY A 6 -10.00 -18.30 -9.74
C GLY A 6 -9.23 -17.23 -10.51
N GLY A 7 -9.48 -15.93 -10.28
CA GLY A 7 -8.82 -14.83 -11.02
C GLY A 7 -7.44 -14.41 -10.49
N ASN A 8 -6.86 -15.14 -9.54
CA ASN A 8 -5.58 -14.75 -8.92
C ASN A 8 -4.42 -14.70 -9.93
N GLY A 9 -4.36 -15.65 -10.88
CA GLY A 9 -3.32 -15.66 -11.91
C GLY A 9 -3.39 -14.41 -12.79
N ASP A 10 -4.56 -14.16 -13.37
CA ASP A 10 -4.82 -12.99 -14.21
C ASP A 10 -4.53 -11.67 -13.48
N TYR A 11 -4.85 -11.60 -12.18
CA TYR A 11 -4.54 -10.43 -11.37
C TYR A 11 -3.04 -10.23 -11.15
N VAL A 12 -2.29 -11.29 -10.87
CA VAL A 12 -0.82 -11.20 -10.73
C VAL A 12 -0.16 -10.81 -12.05
N ASP A 13 -0.63 -11.36 -13.18
CA ASP A 13 -0.14 -11.00 -14.51
C ASP A 13 -0.49 -9.54 -14.86
N LEU A 14 -1.66 -9.07 -14.47
CA LEU A 14 -2.04 -7.66 -14.57
C LEU A 14 -1.10 -6.77 -13.75
N GLU A 15 -0.82 -7.12 -12.50
CA GLU A 15 0.06 -6.32 -11.66
C GLU A 15 1.53 -6.35 -12.16
N ALA A 16 1.94 -7.44 -12.83
CA ALA A 16 3.21 -7.49 -13.55
C ALA A 16 3.26 -6.53 -14.75
N LEU A 17 2.14 -6.28 -15.42
CA LEU A 17 2.01 -5.24 -16.46
C LEU A 17 2.03 -3.81 -15.87
N TRP A 18 1.51 -3.60 -14.66
CA TRP A 18 1.60 -2.29 -14.00
C TRP A 18 2.99 -1.99 -13.42
N LYS A 19 3.77 -3.03 -13.12
CA LYS A 19 5.07 -2.89 -12.44
C LYS A 19 6.04 -1.94 -13.15
N PRO A 20 6.27 -1.98 -14.48
CA PRO A 20 7.18 -1.05 -15.14
C PRO A 20 6.74 0.41 -15.04
N ILE A 21 5.44 0.69 -15.14
CA ILE A 21 4.88 2.04 -14.90
C ILE A 21 5.19 2.50 -13.47
N HIS A 22 4.98 1.65 -12.47
CA HIS A 22 5.31 1.98 -11.08
C HIS A 22 6.82 2.15 -10.85
N GLN A 23 7.65 1.37 -11.53
CA GLN A 23 9.10 1.52 -11.48
C GLN A 23 9.52 2.89 -12.03
N GLU A 24 8.92 3.36 -13.11
CA GLU A 24 9.22 4.70 -13.64
C GLU A 24 8.76 5.82 -12.70
N ARG A 25 7.63 5.62 -12.00
CA ARG A 25 7.22 6.53 -10.92
C ARG A 25 8.21 6.56 -9.75
N VAL A 26 8.91 5.46 -9.47
CA VAL A 26 10.00 5.43 -8.48
C VAL A 26 11.23 6.16 -9.04
N ASN A 27 11.63 5.87 -10.28
CA ASN A 27 12.80 6.49 -10.93
C ASN A 27 12.69 8.02 -10.99
N THR A 28 11.49 8.53 -11.27
CA THR A 28 11.18 9.97 -11.32
C THR A 28 10.89 10.60 -9.96
N GLY A 29 10.94 9.82 -8.87
CA GLY A 29 10.70 10.30 -7.50
C GLY A 29 9.24 10.68 -7.21
N LYS A 30 8.29 10.29 -8.06
CA LYS A 30 6.84 10.50 -7.83
C LYS A 30 6.32 9.64 -6.70
N ILE A 31 6.87 8.44 -6.53
CA ILE A 31 6.62 7.55 -5.39
C ILE A 31 7.94 7.03 -4.85
N LEU A 32 7.95 6.64 -3.58
CA LEU A 32 9.09 5.98 -2.93
C LEU A 32 9.07 4.46 -3.12
N GLY A 33 7.89 3.88 -3.37
CA GLY A 33 7.71 2.45 -3.57
C GLY A 33 6.26 2.06 -3.83
N TRP A 34 6.08 0.88 -4.42
CA TRP A 34 4.79 0.29 -4.73
C TRP A 34 4.84 -1.23 -4.46
N PHE A 35 3.86 -1.73 -3.71
CA PHE A 35 3.82 -3.11 -3.25
C PHE A 35 2.43 -3.69 -3.37
N VAL A 36 2.34 -4.97 -3.76
CA VAL A 36 1.11 -5.75 -3.77
C VAL A 36 1.26 -6.89 -2.79
N TYR A 37 0.33 -7.00 -1.84
CA TYR A 37 0.26 -8.09 -0.88
C TYR A 37 -1.06 -8.85 -1.06
N GLN A 38 -0.99 -10.17 -1.02
CA GLN A 38 -2.17 -11.01 -0.88
C GLN A 38 -2.56 -11.11 0.61
N VAL A 39 -3.84 -11.02 0.91
CA VAL A 39 -4.35 -11.16 2.27
C VAL A 39 -4.28 -12.63 2.68
N GLY A 40 -3.39 -12.96 3.63
CA GLY A 40 -3.27 -14.31 4.18
C GLY A 40 -4.28 -14.63 5.29
N SER A 41 -4.80 -13.63 6.00
CA SER A 41 -5.80 -13.79 7.07
C SER A 41 -6.56 -12.48 7.34
N PRO A 42 -7.87 -12.50 7.64
CA PRO A 42 -8.76 -13.67 7.60
C PRO A 42 -8.95 -14.20 6.17
N SER A 43 -9.33 -15.47 6.04
CA SER A 43 -9.56 -16.16 4.74
C SER A 43 -11.02 -16.61 4.61
N GLY A 44 -11.55 -16.70 3.37
CA GLY A 44 -12.91 -17.18 3.09
C GLY A 44 -13.72 -16.27 2.16
N SER A 45 -14.97 -16.65 1.87
CA SER A 45 -15.88 -15.89 0.98
C SER A 45 -16.22 -14.50 1.52
N GLU A 46 -16.35 -14.39 2.85
CA GLU A 46 -16.77 -13.17 3.56
C GLU A 46 -15.66 -12.11 3.64
N VAL A 47 -14.43 -12.42 3.19
CA VAL A 47 -13.34 -11.45 3.22
C VAL A 47 -13.58 -10.40 2.13
N HIS A 48 -13.83 -9.16 2.55
CA HIS A 48 -14.18 -8.06 1.64
C HIS A 48 -13.08 -7.68 0.63
N HIS A 49 -11.82 -8.08 0.87
CA HIS A 49 -10.70 -7.85 -0.04
C HIS A 49 -9.68 -9.00 0.10
N ASN A 50 -9.00 -9.37 -0.97
CA ASN A 50 -7.98 -10.42 -0.97
C ASN A 50 -6.60 -9.94 -1.43
N TYR A 51 -6.49 -8.67 -1.84
CA TYR A 51 -5.22 -8.00 -2.10
C TYR A 51 -5.20 -6.59 -1.52
N VAL A 52 -4.03 -6.15 -1.10
CA VAL A 52 -3.73 -4.80 -0.64
C VAL A 52 -2.60 -4.24 -1.48
N VAL A 53 -2.80 -3.05 -2.03
CA VAL A 53 -1.76 -2.31 -2.75
C VAL A 53 -1.31 -1.16 -1.85
N ILE A 54 0.00 -1.06 -1.63
CA ILE A 54 0.62 -0.01 -0.83
C ILE A 54 1.47 0.83 -1.75
N THR A 55 1.18 2.13 -1.80
CA THR A 55 2.03 3.11 -2.49
C THR A 55 2.58 4.08 -1.47
N LEU A 56 3.90 4.23 -1.42
CA LEU A 56 4.58 5.15 -0.53
C LEU A 56 4.88 6.44 -1.29
N TYR A 57 4.49 7.59 -0.75
CA TYR A 57 4.71 8.90 -1.34
C TYR A 57 5.73 9.70 -0.53
N PRO A 58 6.57 10.54 -1.17
CA PRO A 58 7.53 11.38 -0.46
C PRO A 58 6.85 12.51 0.32
N SER A 59 5.67 12.94 -0.10
CA SER A 59 4.87 13.97 0.55
C SER A 59 3.38 13.80 0.23
N PHE A 60 2.53 14.55 0.93
CA PHE A 60 1.10 14.60 0.60
C PHE A 60 0.86 15.26 -0.76
N ASP A 61 1.64 16.28 -1.12
CA ASP A 61 1.51 16.98 -2.40
C ASP A 61 1.79 16.04 -3.58
N ALA A 62 2.69 15.06 -3.41
CA ALA A 62 3.01 14.06 -4.42
C ALA A 62 1.84 13.11 -4.74
N LEU A 63 0.74 13.12 -3.97
CA LEU A 63 -0.49 12.42 -4.33
C LEU A 63 -1.10 13.01 -5.62
N GLN A 64 -0.98 14.33 -5.81
CA GLN A 64 -1.45 15.00 -7.01
C GLN A 64 -0.46 14.81 -8.15
N GLY A 65 -0.94 14.44 -9.34
CA GLY A 65 -0.07 14.24 -10.51
C GLY A 65 0.96 13.14 -10.31
N SER A 66 0.62 12.10 -9.55
CA SER A 66 1.53 11.01 -9.22
C SER A 66 1.89 10.10 -10.40
N TYR A 67 1.23 10.28 -11.54
CA TYR A 67 1.59 9.72 -12.82
C TYR A 67 2.13 10.84 -13.72
N PRO A 68 3.39 10.73 -14.19
CA PRO A 68 3.92 11.62 -15.21
C PRO A 68 3.05 11.61 -16.47
N GLU A 69 2.94 12.75 -17.14
CA GLU A 69 2.28 12.84 -18.43
C GLU A 69 3.03 11.99 -19.46
N GLY A 70 2.31 11.21 -20.26
CA GLY A 70 2.91 10.37 -21.31
C GLY A 70 3.62 9.10 -20.81
N ILE A 71 3.71 8.84 -19.50
CA ILE A 71 4.37 7.66 -18.92
C ILE A 71 3.93 6.34 -19.57
N TRP A 72 2.66 6.28 -19.99
CA TRP A 72 2.12 5.11 -20.66
C TRP A 72 2.81 4.83 -22.00
N ALA A 73 2.83 5.82 -22.89
CA ALA A 73 3.44 5.68 -24.21
C ALA A 73 4.96 5.49 -24.13
N GLU A 74 5.60 6.00 -23.08
CA GLU A 74 7.02 5.78 -22.83
C GLU A 74 7.34 4.32 -22.46
N VAL A 75 6.54 3.73 -21.57
CA VAL A 75 6.79 2.36 -21.08
C VAL A 75 6.20 1.30 -22.01
N TYR A 76 5.06 1.58 -22.63
CA TYR A 76 4.31 0.69 -23.52
C TYR A 76 3.90 1.40 -24.82
N PRO A 77 4.84 1.62 -25.75
CA PRO A 77 4.58 2.35 -26.99
C PRO A 77 3.58 1.63 -27.93
N ASP A 78 3.49 0.30 -27.83
CA ASP A 78 2.68 -0.54 -28.70
C ASP A 78 1.37 -1.03 -28.05
N MET A 79 1.03 -0.52 -26.86
CA MET A 79 -0.16 -0.93 -26.12
C MET A 79 -1.08 0.25 -25.88
N GLU A 80 -2.36 0.10 -26.20
CA GLU A 80 -3.36 1.13 -25.95
C GLU A 80 -3.73 1.19 -24.45
N TRP A 81 -3.87 2.41 -23.94
CA TRP A 81 -4.23 2.67 -22.54
C TRP A 81 -5.60 2.06 -22.20
N GLU A 82 -6.56 2.19 -23.12
CA GLU A 82 -7.93 1.74 -22.98
C GLU A 82 -8.00 0.21 -22.76
N ASP A 83 -7.19 -0.56 -23.47
CA ASP A 83 -7.15 -2.02 -23.34
C ASP A 83 -6.65 -2.45 -21.96
N VAL A 84 -5.64 -1.77 -21.43
CA VAL A 84 -5.12 -2.09 -20.10
C VAL A 84 -6.06 -1.64 -19.01
N MET A 85 -6.74 -0.51 -19.19
CA MET A 85 -7.77 -0.08 -18.24
C MET A 85 -8.96 -1.03 -18.24
N ALA A 86 -9.40 -1.53 -19.39
CA ALA A 86 -10.43 -2.56 -19.49
C ALA A 86 -10.01 -3.85 -18.74
N ARG A 87 -8.79 -4.33 -18.96
CA ARG A 87 -8.23 -5.48 -18.22
C ARG A 87 -8.16 -5.23 -16.72
N THR A 88 -7.76 -4.02 -16.32
CA THR A 88 -7.65 -3.63 -14.91
C THR A 88 -8.99 -3.66 -14.19
N LEU A 89 -10.03 -3.12 -14.84
CA LEU A 89 -11.39 -3.11 -14.31
C LEU A 89 -12.02 -4.50 -14.29
N ALA A 90 -11.72 -5.34 -15.28
CA ALA A 90 -12.23 -6.71 -15.34
C ALA A 90 -11.60 -7.64 -14.28
N ALA A 91 -10.33 -7.43 -13.94
CA ALA A 91 -9.60 -8.33 -13.04
C ALA A 91 -9.93 -8.11 -11.54
N ARG A 92 -10.37 -6.91 -11.15
CA ARG A 92 -10.56 -6.58 -9.73
C ARG A 92 -11.53 -5.44 -9.44
N ASP A 93 -12.18 -5.54 -8.29
CA ASP A 93 -12.94 -4.45 -7.69
C ASP A 93 -12.07 -3.61 -6.72
N HIS A 94 -12.19 -2.29 -6.82
CA HIS A 94 -11.63 -1.37 -5.84
C HIS A 94 -12.61 -1.14 -4.69
N VAL A 95 -12.48 -1.97 -3.65
CA VAL A 95 -13.40 -1.97 -2.49
C VAL A 95 -13.10 -0.89 -1.43
N ARG A 96 -11.82 -0.56 -1.20
CA ARG A 96 -11.39 0.46 -0.22
C ARG A 96 -9.99 0.97 -0.57
N GLY A 97 -9.78 2.27 -0.37
CA GLY A 97 -8.52 2.97 -0.40
C GLY A 97 -8.40 3.90 0.80
N GLU A 98 -7.18 4.14 1.27
CA GLU A 98 -6.93 5.00 2.41
C GLU A 98 -5.60 5.73 2.26
N THR A 99 -5.58 6.99 2.66
CA THR A 99 -4.35 7.79 2.74
C THR A 99 -3.96 7.95 4.20
N TRP A 100 -2.73 7.54 4.51
CA TRP A 100 -2.18 7.49 5.86
C TRP A 100 -1.00 8.45 5.99
N GLY A 101 -0.98 9.27 7.04
CA GLY A 101 0.17 10.09 7.40
C GLY A 101 1.02 9.43 8.47
N ARG A 102 2.33 9.32 8.26
CA ARG A 102 3.26 8.73 9.25
C ARG A 102 3.32 9.56 10.53
N VAL A 103 3.27 8.89 11.68
CA VAL A 103 3.33 9.50 13.02
C VAL A 103 4.63 9.12 13.72
N GLU A 104 4.93 7.83 13.80
CA GLU A 104 6.17 7.27 14.35
C GLU A 104 6.56 6.03 13.55
N HIS A 105 7.85 5.71 13.49
CA HIS A 105 8.35 4.49 12.83
C HIS A 105 9.79 4.20 13.25
N ILE A 106 10.21 2.93 13.11
CA ILE A 106 11.61 2.47 13.17
C ILE A 106 11.80 1.10 12.47
N PRO A 107 12.92 0.87 11.77
CA PRO A 107 13.72 1.91 11.11
C PRO A 107 12.88 2.64 10.03
N ASP A 108 13.49 3.36 9.10
CA ASP A 108 12.78 3.74 7.88
C ASP A 108 12.24 2.49 7.15
N THR A 109 11.04 2.60 6.58
CA THR A 109 10.43 1.49 5.84
C THR A 109 11.29 1.18 4.62
N PRO A 110 11.80 -0.06 4.46
CA PRO A 110 12.57 -0.41 3.28
C PRO A 110 11.65 -0.39 2.06
N THR A 111 12.08 0.28 0.99
CA THR A 111 11.30 0.36 -0.25
C THR A 111 11.82 -0.52 -1.38
N ALA A 112 13.12 -0.84 -1.37
CA ALA A 112 13.72 -1.72 -2.36
C ALA A 112 13.39 -3.20 -2.11
N GLU A 113 13.42 -3.62 -0.85
CA GLU A 113 13.11 -4.98 -0.42
C GLU A 113 12.00 -4.92 0.65
N PRO A 114 10.73 -4.91 0.22
CA PRO A 114 9.62 -4.88 1.17
C PRO A 114 9.56 -6.16 2.00
N ALA A 115 9.04 -6.06 3.22
CA ALA A 115 8.87 -7.21 4.10
C ALA A 115 7.99 -8.30 3.43
N PRO A 116 8.32 -9.59 3.52
CA PRO A 116 7.52 -10.64 2.89
C PRO A 116 6.13 -10.80 3.55
N ILE A 117 5.99 -10.39 4.80
CA ILE A 117 4.73 -10.40 5.55
C ILE A 117 4.54 -9.02 6.18
N LEU A 118 3.34 -8.47 5.99
CA LEU A 118 2.90 -7.24 6.64
C LEU A 118 1.71 -7.53 7.55
N GLN A 119 1.82 -7.09 8.80
CA GLN A 119 0.69 -7.05 9.73
C GLN A 119 0.20 -5.60 9.85
N VAL A 120 -1.10 -5.40 9.61
CA VAL A 120 -1.75 -4.09 9.75
C VAL A 120 -2.81 -4.19 10.85
N ALA A 121 -2.68 -3.34 11.86
CA ALA A 121 -3.66 -3.21 12.93
C ALA A 121 -4.33 -1.83 12.87
N TYR A 122 -5.66 -1.83 13.04
CA TYR A 122 -6.46 -0.60 13.04
C TYR A 122 -6.90 -0.30 14.46
N MET A 123 -6.62 0.91 14.92
CA MET A 123 -6.90 1.35 16.28
C MET A 123 -7.98 2.44 16.25
N LYS A 124 -8.95 2.35 17.16
CA LYS A 124 -9.91 3.43 17.42
C LYS A 124 -9.45 4.22 18.64
N VAL A 125 -8.83 5.37 18.40
CA VAL A 125 -8.42 6.28 19.47
C VAL A 125 -9.62 7.16 19.85
N PRO A 126 -10.00 7.26 21.14
CA PRO A 126 -11.06 8.16 21.57
C PRO A 126 -10.76 9.63 21.24
N ASP A 127 -11.81 10.43 21.08
CA ASP A 127 -11.67 11.86 20.83
C ASP A 127 -10.84 12.53 21.94
N GLY A 128 -9.91 13.38 21.53
CA GLY A 128 -8.93 14.00 22.44
C GLY A 128 -7.81 13.08 22.94
N GLY A 129 -7.88 11.77 22.69
CA GLY A 129 -6.91 10.77 23.16
C GLY A 129 -5.64 10.63 22.32
N ALA A 130 -5.50 11.40 21.24
CA ALA A 130 -4.40 11.25 20.28
C ALA A 130 -3.00 11.50 20.88
N GLY A 131 -2.91 12.44 21.83
CA GLY A 131 -1.65 12.76 22.51
C GLY A 131 -1.17 11.60 23.39
N GLN A 132 -2.06 11.11 24.25
CA GLN A 132 -1.77 9.98 25.15
C GLN A 132 -1.47 8.71 24.36
N TYR A 133 -2.20 8.48 23.26
CA TYR A 133 -1.92 7.35 22.38
C TYR A 133 -0.51 7.45 21.76
N ARG A 134 -0.10 8.63 21.30
CA ARG A 134 1.26 8.82 20.78
C ARG A 134 2.34 8.58 21.85
N GLU A 135 2.12 9.03 23.07
CA GLU A 135 3.03 8.78 24.19
C GLU A 135 3.16 7.29 24.49
N LEU A 136 2.03 6.56 24.50
CA LEU A 136 2.01 5.11 24.65
C LEU A 136 2.80 4.42 23.53
N GLU A 137 2.58 4.81 22.28
CA GLU A 137 3.29 4.21 21.14
C GLU A 137 4.79 4.51 21.15
N ASN A 138 5.22 5.64 21.73
CA ASN A 138 6.66 5.91 21.96
C ASN A 138 7.29 4.98 23.00
N LEU A 139 6.52 4.45 23.94
CA LEU A 139 6.99 3.41 24.85
C LEU A 139 7.11 2.07 24.11
N TRP A 140 6.10 1.70 23.31
CA TRP A 140 6.15 0.50 22.46
C TRP A 140 7.28 0.53 21.44
N LYS A 141 7.59 1.69 20.87
CA LYS A 141 8.71 1.90 19.97
C LYS A 141 10.03 1.38 20.56
N LYS A 142 10.26 1.55 21.87
CA LYS A 142 11.46 1.01 22.54
C LYS A 142 11.46 -0.51 22.55
N MET A 143 10.31 -1.13 22.78
CA MET A 143 10.17 -2.60 22.70
C MET A 143 10.34 -3.12 21.28
N HIS A 144 9.82 -2.40 20.28
CA HIS A 144 10.02 -2.74 18.86
C HIS A 144 11.49 -2.64 18.45
N ALA A 145 12.25 -1.68 18.98
CA ALA A 145 13.69 -1.59 18.73
C ALA A 145 14.44 -2.85 19.20
N VAL A 146 14.08 -3.40 20.37
CA VAL A 146 14.64 -4.68 20.87
C VAL A 146 14.26 -5.83 19.92
N ARG A 147 12.99 -5.92 19.55
CA ARG A 147 12.49 -6.96 18.62
C ARG A 147 13.19 -6.92 17.26
N ILE A 148 13.50 -5.72 16.77
CA ILE A 148 14.24 -5.49 15.53
C ILE A 148 15.70 -5.95 15.68
N ALA A 149 16.37 -5.57 16.77
CA ALA A 149 17.73 -6.02 17.05
C ALA A 149 17.86 -7.55 17.17
N GLU A 150 16.82 -8.21 17.68
CA GLU A 150 16.74 -9.68 17.79
C GLU A 150 16.29 -10.36 16.47
N GLY A 151 15.94 -9.60 15.43
CA GLY A 151 15.50 -10.13 14.14
C GLY A 151 14.07 -10.68 14.10
N SER A 152 13.27 -10.48 15.15
CA SER A 152 11.86 -10.91 15.19
C SER A 152 10.90 -9.97 14.46
N MET A 153 11.40 -8.82 14.00
CA MET A 153 10.64 -7.78 13.32
C MET A 153 11.58 -7.00 12.39
N LEU A 154 11.17 -6.74 11.15
CA LEU A 154 11.95 -5.92 10.22
C LEU A 154 11.74 -4.43 10.42
N ASN A 155 10.49 -4.04 10.68
CA ASN A 155 10.06 -2.65 10.80
C ASN A 155 8.79 -2.54 11.63
N TRP A 156 8.59 -1.37 12.23
CA TRP A 156 7.34 -0.96 12.84
C TRP A 156 7.03 0.50 12.55
N GLY A 157 5.75 0.84 12.43
CA GLY A 157 5.30 2.22 12.36
C GLY A 157 3.84 2.43 12.71
N VAL A 158 3.53 3.63 13.17
CA VAL A 158 2.20 4.14 13.47
C VAL A 158 1.85 5.21 12.47
N TYR A 159 0.65 5.10 11.93
CA TYR A 159 0.13 5.99 10.92
C TYR A 159 -1.25 6.48 11.34
N ARG A 160 -1.59 7.70 10.92
CA ARG A 160 -2.89 8.32 11.15
C ARG A 160 -3.65 8.44 9.83
N LEU A 161 -4.89 7.94 9.80
CA LEU A 161 -5.78 8.09 8.65
C LEU A 161 -6.01 9.58 8.34
N ARG A 162 -5.89 9.94 7.07
CA ARG A 162 -6.16 11.29 6.55
C ARG A 162 -7.44 11.32 5.72
N PHE A 163 -7.55 10.44 4.73
CA PHE A 163 -8.70 10.39 3.82
C PHE A 163 -9.02 8.94 3.45
N PRO A 164 -10.26 8.46 3.64
CA PRO A 164 -10.73 7.21 3.05
C PRO A 164 -11.20 7.44 1.58
N SER A 165 -11.20 6.39 0.77
CA SER A 165 -11.73 6.32 -0.59
C SER A 165 -12.22 4.89 -0.92
N GLY A 166 -12.95 4.70 -2.03
CA GLY A 166 -13.47 3.39 -2.46
C GLY A 166 -14.98 3.21 -2.28
N SER A 167 -15.52 2.03 -2.63
CA SER A 167 -16.97 1.77 -2.61
C SER A 167 -17.56 1.59 -1.21
N ASN A 168 -16.73 1.30 -0.21
CA ASN A 168 -17.13 1.04 1.17
C ASN A 168 -16.71 2.15 2.14
N THR A 169 -16.60 3.40 1.66
CA THR A 169 -16.31 4.58 2.51
C THR A 169 -17.47 4.98 3.38
#